data_AF-A0A068LTW5-F1
#
_entry.id   AF-A0A068LTW5-F1
#
_cell.length_a   1.000
_cell.length_b   1.000
_cell.length_c   1.000
_cell.angle_alpha   90.00
_cell.angle_beta   90.00
_cell.angle_gamma   90.00
#
_symmetry.space_group_name_H-M   'P 1'
#
loop_
_entity.id
_entity.type
_entity.pdbx_description
1 polymer ?
#
loop_
_entity_poly.entity_id
_entity_poly.type
_entity_poly.pdbx_seq_one_letter_code
_entity_poly.pdbx_strand_id
1 'polypeptide(L)' 'MIFHKAYKFRIYPNKKQMELINKTIGCSRFVFNFFLTKITEGYFGVRRNLPIQTTRQGVKR' A
#
# COMPACT_ATOMS: atom_id res chain seq x y z
N MET A 1 -0.91 35.93 -15.08
CA MET A 1 -1.44 34.57 -15.36
C MET A 1 -0.26 33.61 -15.42
N ILE A 2 -0.13 32.72 -14.44
CA ILE A 2 1.02 31.81 -14.32
C ILE A 2 0.65 30.50 -15.03
N PHE A 3 1.38 30.15 -16.09
CA PHE A 3 1.22 28.89 -16.81
C PHE A 3 2.19 27.85 -16.23
N HIS A 4 1.66 26.82 -15.58
CA HIS A 4 2.47 25.69 -15.13
C HIS A 4 2.69 24.73 -16.30
N LYS A 5 3.95 24.58 -16.73
CA LYS A 5 4.33 23.53 -17.68
C LYS A 5 4.44 22.19 -16.95
N ALA A 6 3.69 21.20 -17.43
CA ALA A 6 3.89 19.80 -17.06
C ALA A 6 4.75 19.10 -18.12
N TYR A 7 5.76 18.38 -17.68
CA TYR A 7 6.63 17.59 -18.55
C TYR A 7 6.41 16.10 -18.28
N LYS A 8 6.30 15.31 -19.34
CA LYS A 8 6.17 13.85 -19.27
C LYS A 8 7.49 13.21 -19.70
N PHE A 9 8.20 12.64 -18.75
CA PHE A 9 9.45 11.93 -19.01
C PHE A 9 9.25 10.41 -18.95
N ARG A 10 9.94 9.69 -19.83
CA ARG A 10 10.12 8.23 -19.75
C ARG A 10 11.57 7.97 -19.37
N ILE A 11 11.78 7.23 -18.29
CA ILE A 11 13.11 6.88 -17.79
C ILE A 11 13.46 5.49 -18.32
N TYR A 12 14.60 5.37 -19.01
CA TYR A 12 15.16 4.09 -19.46
C TYR A 12 16.46 3.81 -18.68
N PRO A 13 16.36 3.13 -17.53
CA PRO A 13 17.50 2.93 -16.65
C PRO A 13 18.52 1.95 -17.25
N ASN A 14 19.80 2.18 -16.98
CA ASN A 14 20.84 1.19 -17.24
C ASN A 14 20.87 0.08 -16.17
N LYS A 15 21.68 -0.96 -16.38
CA LYS A 15 21.72 -2.14 -15.47
C LYS A 15 21.94 -1.77 -14.00
N LYS A 16 22.87 -0.85 -13.70
CA LYS A 16 23.17 -0.41 -12.34
C LYS A 16 22.01 0.37 -11.72
N GLN A 17 21.37 1.23 -12.52
CA GLN A 17 20.20 1.99 -12.07
C GLN A 17 19.00 1.09 -11.80
N MET A 18 18.75 0.09 -12.65
CA MET A 18 17.70 -0.91 -12.42
C MET A 18 17.92 -1.63 -11.09
N GLU A 19 19.15 -2.08 -10.82
CA GLU A 19 19.47 -2.75 -9.56
C GLU A 19 19.20 -1.85 -8.36
N LEU A 20 19.64 -0.59 -8.41
CA LEU A 20 19.43 0.37 -7.33
C LEU A 20 17.94 0.66 -7.10
N ILE A 21 17.18 0.93 -8.18
CA ILE A 21 15.74 1.18 -8.13
C ILE A 21 15.01 -0.01 -7.52
N ASN A 22 15.36 -1.23 -7.95
CA ASN A 22 14.74 -2.45 -7.43
C ASN A 22 15.04 -2.65 -5.93
N LYS A 23 16.28 -2.38 -5.48
CA LYS A 23 16.63 -2.43 -4.06
C LYS A 23 15.84 -1.40 -3.24
N THR A 24 15.75 -0.16 -3.73
CA THR A 24 15.03 0.92 -3.04
C THR A 24 13.54 0.61 -2.93
N ILE A 25 12.87 0.33 -4.05
CA ILE A 25 11.43 0.05 -4.07
C ILE A 25 11.12 -1.25 -3.31
N GLY A 26 11.96 -2.27 -3.46
CA GLY A 26 11.82 -3.54 -2.75
C GLY A 26 11.89 -3.38 -1.23
N CYS A 27 12.87 -2.61 -0.73
CA CYS A 27 13.01 -2.31 0.68
C CYS A 27 11.78 -1.56 1.23
N SER A 28 11.36 -0.48 0.56
CA SER A 28 10.18 0.29 0.99
C SER A 28 8.90 -0.55 0.98
N ARG A 29 8.70 -1.39 -0.04
CA ARG A 29 7.55 -2.30 -0.14
C ARG A 29 7.54 -3.33 0.98
N PHE A 30 8.70 -3.89 1.32
CA PHE A 30 8.82 -4.84 2.41
C PHE A 30 8.42 -4.22 3.75
N VAL A 31 8.99 -3.06 4.09
CA VAL A 31 8.69 -2.35 5.35
C VAL A 31 7.20 -2.00 5.42
N PHE A 32 6.64 -1.44 4.34
CA PHE A 32 5.23 -1.09 4.28
C PHE A 32 4.33 -2.31 4.51
N ASN A 33 4.57 -3.40 3.78
CA ASN A 33 3.77 -4.62 3.90
C ASN A 33 3.89 -5.25 5.29
N PHE A 34 5.09 -5.23 5.89
CA PHE A 34 5.30 -5.76 7.24
C PHE A 34 4.40 -5.05 8.26
N PHE A 35 4.41 -3.72 8.27
CA PHE A 35 3.57 -2.96 9.19
C PHE A 35 2.09 -3.00 8.83
N LEU A 36 1.74 -3.02 7.54
CA LEU A 36 0.36 -3.19 7.09
C LEU A 36 -0.22 -4.51 7.63
N THR A 37 0.53 -5.61 7.53
CA THR A 37 0.11 -6.90 8.08
C THR A 37 -0.07 -6.83 9.59
N LYS A 38 0.89 -6.24 10.33
CA LYS A 38 0.77 -6.08 11.79
C LYS A 38 -0.45 -5.27 12.22
N ILE A 39 -0.70 -4.18 11.53
CA ILE A 39 -1.86 -3.33 11.77
C ILE A 39 -3.15 -4.11 11.48
N THR A 40 -3.19 -4.83 10.36
CA THR A 40 -4.34 -5.64 9.92
C THR A 40 -4.64 -6.76 10.92
N GLU A 41 -3.62 -7.49 11.37
CA GLU A 41 -3.73 -8.52 12.42
C GLU A 41 -4.25 -7.92 13.73
N GLY A 42 -3.74 -6.75 14.14
CA GLY A 42 -4.23 -6.02 15.31
C GLY A 42 -5.70 -5.65 15.19
N TYR A 43 -6.11 -5.05 14.08
CA TYR A 43 -7.52 -4.69 13.84
C TYR A 43 -8.46 -5.90 13.81
N PHE A 44 -8.07 -7.00 13.15
CA PHE A 44 -8.88 -8.22 13.14
C PHE A 44 -8.87 -8.93 14.49
N GLY A 45 -7.76 -8.90 15.23
CA GLY A 45 -7.68 -9.38 16.60
C GLY A 45 -8.62 -8.62 17.55
N VAL A 46 -8.62 -7.29 17.46
CA VAL A 46 -9.52 -6.42 18.23
C VAL A 46 -10.98 -6.61 17.80
N ARG A 47 -11.28 -6.69 16.49
CA ARG A 47 -12.63 -7.00 15.99
C ARG A 47 -13.15 -8.36 16.45
N ARG A 48 -12.30 -9.38 16.61
CA ARG A 48 -12.72 -10.69 17.15
C ARG A 48 -13.09 -10.62 18.63
N ASN A 49 -12.51 -9.70 19.38
CA ASN A 49 -12.76 -9.52 20.82
C ASN A 49 -13.84 -8.46 21.13
N LEU A 50 -14.35 -7.76 20.11
CA LEU A 50 -15.50 -6.86 20.24
C LEU A 50 -16.80 -7.68 20.07
N PRO A 51 -17.75 -7.63 21.02
CA PRO A 51 -19.03 -8.30 20.88
C PRO A 51 -19.91 -7.47 19.93
N ILE A 52 -19.65 -7.58 18.63
CA ILE A 52 -20.51 -6.94 17.64
C ILE A 52 -21.71 -7.86 17.44
N GLN A 53 -22.86 -7.48 18.00
CA GLN A 53 -24.15 -8.05 17.61
C GLN A 53 -24.40 -7.70 16.14
N THR A 54 -23.90 -8.55 15.23
CA THR A 54 -24.19 -8.42 13.81
C THR A 54 -25.67 -8.73 13.61
N THR A 55 -26.48 -7.69 13.42
CA THR A 55 -27.79 -7.86 12.81
C THR A 55 -27.55 -8.28 11.37
N ARG A 56 -27.80 -9.56 11.07
CA ARG A 56 -27.78 -10.11 9.72
C ARG A 56 -28.96 -9.53 8.94
N GLN A 57 -28.75 -8.44 8.21
CA GLN A 57 -29.60 -8.12 7.06
C GLN A 57 -28.77 -8.22 5.79
N GLY A 58 -29.05 -9.27 5.03
CA GLY A 58 -28.47 -9.49 3.73
C GLY A 58 -28.83 -8.37 2.77
N VAL A 59 -27.85 -7.96 1.97
CA VAL A 59 -28.10 -7.33 0.68
C VAL A 59 -27.36 -8.17 -0.33
N LYS A 60 -28.11 -9.10 -0.94
CA LYS A 60 -27.72 -9.72 -2.21
C LYS A 60 -27.52 -8.60 -3.23
N ARG A 61 -26.35 -8.56 -3.87
CA ARG A 61 -26.21 -8.13 -5.25
C ARG A 61 -25.48 -9.24 -5.99
#